data_AF-W0SEG5-F1
#
_entry.id   AF-W0SEG5-F1
#
_cell.length_a   1.000
_cell.length_b   1.000
_cell.length_c   1.000
_cell.angle_alpha   90.00
_cell.angle_beta   90.00
_cell.angle_gamma   90.00
#
_symmetry.space_group_name_H-M   'P 1'
#
loop_
_entity.id
_entity.type
_entity.pdbx_description
1 polymer ?
#
loop_
_entity_poly.entity_id
_entity_poly.type
_entity_poly.pdbx_seq_one_letter_code
_entity_poly.pdbx_strand_id
1 'polypeptide(L)'
;MKRARSLARLNGRILHAFSQRTTTALRAALPLRLALPHLEPVLAMNVAKEVKKDSLVILRAREPALASATDWDEILPQLLQATKEIDRGFLSSVGRFPVDIVIRYEEITPIRTRRIKLLHDAARKILAARDADRRLREAMHASFSRDEFAQLLHELFRLYAEETRSLSRSVRLPGPLALLRELIAQELLNVMLRVARPLAEEIADRTLHPLAPGAHKPM
;
A
#
# COMPACT_ATOMS: atom_id res chain seq x y z
N MET A 1 17.66 -8.87 8.52
CA MET A 1 16.38 -9.59 8.26
C MET A 1 15.26 -9.24 9.23
N LYS A 2 15.45 -9.41 10.56
CA LYS A 2 14.38 -9.18 11.56
C LYS A 2 13.79 -7.75 11.51
N ARG A 3 14.62 -6.72 11.32
CA ARG A 3 14.20 -5.30 11.24
C ARG A 3 13.26 -5.02 10.06
N ALA A 4 13.65 -5.39 8.85
CA ALA A 4 12.82 -5.23 7.64
C ALA A 4 11.50 -6.02 7.72
N ARG A 5 11.51 -7.24 8.25
CA ARG A 5 10.28 -8.02 8.50
C ARG A 5 9.34 -7.31 9.50
N SER A 6 9.88 -6.68 10.53
CA SER A 6 9.08 -5.91 11.49
C SER A 6 8.44 -4.68 10.85
N LEU A 7 9.15 -3.99 9.95
CA LEU A 7 8.60 -2.86 9.20
C LEU A 7 7.53 -3.32 8.19
N ALA A 8 7.78 -4.43 7.47
CA ALA A 8 6.80 -5.04 6.58
C ALA A 8 5.50 -5.43 7.31
N ARG A 9 5.58 -5.97 8.53
CA ARG A 9 4.40 -6.24 9.37
C ARG A 9 3.65 -4.97 9.79
N LEU A 10 4.37 -3.87 10.05
CA LEU A 10 3.73 -2.58 10.33
C LEU A 10 3.00 -2.07 9.09
N ASN A 11 3.66 -2.08 7.93
CA ASN A 11 3.04 -1.71 6.66
C ASN A 11 1.79 -2.54 6.36
N GLY A 12 1.85 -3.85 6.58
CA GLY A 12 0.69 -4.73 6.42
C GLY A 12 -0.49 -4.35 7.32
N ARG A 13 -0.24 -4.02 8.59
CA ARG A 13 -1.29 -3.53 9.50
C ARG A 13 -1.89 -2.21 9.06
N ILE A 14 -1.07 -1.30 8.55
CA ILE A 14 -1.52 -0.01 8.00
C ILE A 14 -2.43 -0.23 6.79
N LEU A 15 -2.03 -1.09 5.86
CA LEU A 15 -2.83 -1.40 4.66
C LEU A 15 -4.15 -2.10 5.01
N HIS A 16 -4.14 -3.01 5.99
CA HIS A 16 -5.36 -3.62 6.50
C HIS A 16 -6.31 -2.57 7.12
N ALA A 17 -5.79 -1.64 7.93
CA ALA A 17 -6.60 -0.56 8.50
C ALA A 17 -7.23 0.32 7.40
N PHE A 18 -6.44 0.66 6.37
CA PHE A 18 -6.95 1.43 5.22
C PHE A 18 -8.04 0.68 4.48
N SER A 19 -7.85 -0.60 4.19
CA SER A 19 -8.86 -1.42 3.53
C SER A 19 -10.12 -1.56 4.37
N GLN A 20 -10.01 -1.83 5.68
CA GLN A 20 -11.17 -1.98 6.56
C GLN A 20 -12.00 -0.70 6.63
N ARG A 21 -11.34 0.46 6.77
CA ARG A 21 -12.03 1.75 6.83
C ARG A 21 -12.65 2.12 5.49
N THR A 22 -11.98 1.79 4.38
CA THR A 22 -12.55 1.91 3.03
C THR A 22 -13.78 1.02 2.88
N THR A 23 -13.72 -0.27 3.18
CA THR A 23 -14.85 -1.20 3.12
C THR A 23 -16.02 -0.72 3.99
N THR A 24 -15.74 -0.20 5.18
CA THR A 24 -16.77 0.36 6.07
C THR A 24 -17.44 1.59 5.44
N ALA A 25 -16.66 2.50 4.87
CA ALA A 25 -17.21 3.66 4.15
C ALA A 25 -18.01 3.26 2.90
N LEU A 26 -17.56 2.22 2.18
CA LEU A 26 -18.26 1.66 1.02
C LEU A 26 -19.64 1.07 1.36
N ARG A 27 -19.82 0.54 2.58
CA ARG A 27 -21.14 0.04 3.04
C ARG A 27 -22.20 1.16 3.06
N ALA A 28 -21.79 2.41 3.20
CA ALA A 28 -22.67 3.57 3.18
C ALA A 28 -22.95 4.10 1.75
N ALA A 29 -22.21 3.64 0.73
CA ALA A 29 -22.34 4.12 -0.65
C ALA A 29 -23.11 3.11 -1.53
N LEU A 30 -24.22 3.57 -2.14
CA LEU A 30 -24.87 2.83 -3.24
C LEU A 30 -24.12 3.10 -4.56
N PRO A 31 -24.05 2.12 -5.49
CA PRO A 31 -24.61 0.77 -5.45
C PRO A 31 -23.75 -0.27 -4.72
N LEU A 32 -22.56 0.12 -4.26
CA LEU A 32 -21.54 -0.77 -3.70
C LEU A 32 -22.02 -1.55 -2.47
N ARG A 33 -22.91 -0.98 -1.66
CA ARG A 33 -23.56 -1.67 -0.53
C ARG A 33 -24.14 -3.05 -0.89
N LEU A 34 -24.73 -3.21 -2.08
CA LEU A 34 -25.38 -4.45 -2.48
C LEU A 34 -24.39 -5.52 -2.96
N ALA A 35 -23.30 -5.11 -3.61
CA ALA A 35 -22.28 -6.02 -4.12
C ALA A 35 -21.24 -6.41 -3.05
N LEU A 36 -21.06 -5.57 -2.02
CA LEU A 36 -19.97 -5.69 -1.07
C LEU A 36 -19.88 -7.05 -0.35
N PRO A 37 -20.97 -7.67 0.14
CA PRO A 37 -20.88 -8.97 0.84
C PRO A 37 -20.22 -10.07 -0.02
N HIS A 38 -20.41 -10.02 -1.34
CA HIS A 38 -19.82 -10.97 -2.28
C HIS A 38 -18.37 -10.60 -2.66
N LEU A 39 -18.01 -9.33 -2.54
CA LEU A 39 -16.67 -8.82 -2.86
C LEU A 39 -15.71 -8.88 -1.66
N GLU A 40 -16.21 -8.89 -0.42
CA GLU A 40 -15.40 -8.89 0.79
C GLU A 40 -14.31 -9.98 0.84
N PRO A 41 -14.58 -11.26 0.47
CA PRO A 41 -13.54 -12.28 0.40
C PRO A 41 -12.43 -11.94 -0.61
N VAL A 42 -12.82 -11.46 -1.78
CA VAL A 42 -11.88 -11.06 -2.85
C VAL A 42 -11.07 -9.83 -2.43
N LEU A 43 -11.68 -8.87 -1.74
CA LEU A 43 -11.00 -7.71 -1.17
C LEU A 43 -9.97 -8.12 -0.12
N ALA A 44 -10.31 -9.07 0.76
CA ALA A 44 -9.36 -9.60 1.75
C ALA A 44 -8.16 -10.29 1.08
N MET A 45 -8.40 -11.09 0.04
CA MET A 45 -7.34 -11.70 -0.77
C MET A 45 -6.49 -10.63 -1.48
N ASN A 46 -7.11 -9.57 -2.00
CA ASN A 46 -6.40 -8.47 -2.64
C ASN A 46 -5.51 -7.71 -1.65
N VAL A 47 -5.97 -7.48 -0.41
CA VAL A 47 -5.12 -6.87 0.63
C VAL A 47 -3.93 -7.78 0.94
N ALA A 48 -4.13 -9.07 1.14
CA ALA A 48 -3.04 -10.00 1.38
C ALA A 48 -2.00 -10.00 0.24
N LYS A 49 -2.48 -9.93 -1.01
CA LYS A 49 -1.66 -9.77 -2.21
C LYS A 49 -0.83 -8.47 -2.16
N GLU A 50 -1.45 -7.34 -1.86
CA GLU A 50 -0.74 -6.05 -1.77
C GLU A 50 0.25 -6.01 -0.60
N VAL A 51 -0.08 -6.61 0.55
CA VAL A 51 0.88 -6.77 1.68
C VAL A 51 2.11 -7.57 1.25
N LYS A 52 1.93 -8.62 0.44
CA LYS A 52 3.04 -9.43 -0.09
C LYS A 52 3.92 -8.60 -1.02
N LYS A 53 3.34 -7.80 -1.92
CA LYS A 53 4.08 -6.89 -2.81
C LYS A 53 4.91 -5.87 -2.03
N ASP A 54 4.28 -5.16 -1.10
CA ASP A 54 4.95 -4.14 -0.30
C ASP A 54 6.06 -4.74 0.58
N SER A 55 5.84 -5.97 1.08
CA SER A 55 6.86 -6.69 1.84
C SER A 55 8.12 -6.96 1.00
N LEU A 56 7.98 -7.30 -0.29
CA LEU A 56 9.14 -7.46 -1.18
C LEU A 56 9.93 -6.16 -1.32
N VAL A 57 9.24 -5.05 -1.53
CA VAL A 57 9.87 -3.71 -1.65
C VAL A 57 10.64 -3.35 -0.37
N ILE A 58 10.02 -3.54 0.80
CA ILE A 58 10.63 -3.25 2.11
C ILE A 58 11.83 -4.18 2.40
N LEU A 59 11.74 -5.44 2.00
CA LEU A 59 12.84 -6.38 2.17
C LEU A 59 14.02 -6.03 1.27
N ARG A 60 13.77 -5.61 0.02
CA ARG A 60 14.80 -5.15 -0.93
C ARG A 60 15.50 -3.89 -0.43
N ALA A 61 14.77 -2.98 0.21
CA ALA A 61 15.31 -1.75 0.80
C ALA A 61 16.33 -1.95 1.93
N ARG A 62 16.52 -3.19 2.41
CA ARG A 62 17.58 -3.54 3.36
C ARG A 62 18.95 -3.64 2.68
N GLU A 63 18.99 -4.00 1.41
CA GLU A 63 20.25 -4.35 0.76
C GLU A 63 21.19 -3.14 0.75
N PRO A 64 22.48 -3.33 1.08
CA PRO A 64 23.43 -2.23 1.10
C PRO A 64 23.56 -1.65 -0.30
N ALA A 65 23.29 -0.35 -0.44
CA ALA A 65 23.59 0.37 -1.67
C ALA A 65 25.11 0.50 -1.79
N LEU A 66 25.71 -0.13 -2.79
CA LEU A 66 27.06 0.20 -3.22
C LEU A 66 27.01 1.63 -3.79
N ALA A 67 27.65 2.58 -3.11
CA ALA A 67 27.77 3.97 -3.54
C ALA A 67 26.44 4.76 -3.71
N SER A 68 25.87 5.19 -2.58
CA SER A 68 25.02 6.40 -2.41
C SER A 68 23.71 6.58 -3.22
N ALA A 69 23.36 5.75 -4.19
CA ALA A 69 22.04 5.79 -4.84
C ALA A 69 21.52 4.38 -5.12
N THR A 70 20.20 4.21 -5.04
CA THR A 70 19.53 2.99 -5.47
C THR A 70 19.63 2.93 -7.00
N ASP A 71 20.26 1.89 -7.55
CA ASP A 71 20.21 1.63 -8.99
C ASP A 71 18.81 1.17 -9.38
N TRP A 72 17.99 2.14 -9.80
CA TRP A 72 16.61 1.87 -10.20
C TRP A 72 16.51 1.14 -11.54
N ASP A 73 17.53 1.22 -12.39
CA ASP A 73 17.53 0.55 -13.69
C ASP A 73 17.71 -0.96 -13.50
N GLU A 74 18.46 -1.37 -12.48
CA GLU A 74 18.58 -2.78 -12.09
C GLU A 74 17.39 -3.26 -11.24
N ILE A 75 17.00 -2.50 -10.22
CA ILE A 75 16.08 -2.97 -9.18
C ILE A 75 14.61 -2.92 -9.62
N LEU A 76 14.21 -1.87 -10.33
CA LEU A 76 12.81 -1.65 -10.68
C LEU A 76 12.25 -2.76 -11.58
N PRO A 77 12.94 -3.22 -12.64
CA PRO A 77 12.43 -4.32 -13.47
C PRO A 77 12.19 -5.60 -12.67
N GLN A 78 13.10 -5.93 -11.74
CA GLN A 78 12.99 -7.11 -10.88
C GLN A 78 11.77 -7.01 -9.96
N LEU A 79 11.58 -5.86 -9.29
CA LEU A 79 10.43 -5.64 -8.42
C LEU A 79 9.13 -5.63 -9.20
N LEU A 80 9.07 -4.97 -10.36
CA LEU A 80 7.89 -4.97 -11.22
C LEU A 80 7.54 -6.40 -11.66
N GLN A 81 8.52 -7.19 -12.10
CA GLN A 81 8.30 -8.58 -12.48
C GLN A 81 7.79 -9.42 -11.30
N ALA A 82 8.39 -9.31 -10.12
CA ALA A 82 7.94 -10.04 -8.93
C ALA A 82 6.50 -9.64 -8.52
N THR A 83 6.12 -8.36 -8.66
CA THR A 83 4.73 -7.94 -8.41
C THR A 83 3.74 -8.52 -9.44
N LYS A 84 4.15 -8.70 -10.70
CA LYS A 84 3.34 -9.38 -11.74
C LYS A 84 3.12 -10.85 -11.40
N GLU A 85 4.13 -11.54 -10.88
CA GLU A 85 3.99 -12.93 -10.46
C GLU A 85 3.04 -13.09 -9.28
N ILE A 86 3.08 -12.15 -8.32
CA ILE A 86 2.09 -12.09 -7.23
C ILE A 86 0.68 -11.84 -7.78
N ASP A 87 0.53 -10.92 -8.75
CA ASP A 87 -0.77 -10.68 -9.40
C ASP A 87 -1.30 -11.94 -10.10
N ARG A 88 -0.45 -12.67 -10.84
CA ARG A 88 -0.83 -13.94 -11.49
C ARG A 88 -1.28 -15.00 -10.49
N GLY A 89 -0.55 -15.15 -9.38
CA GLY A 89 -0.92 -16.09 -8.31
C GLY A 89 -2.22 -15.71 -7.60
N PHE A 90 -2.52 -14.41 -7.49
CA PHE A 90 -3.83 -13.97 -7.01
C PHE A 90 -4.95 -14.31 -8.00
N LEU A 91 -4.76 -14.01 -9.29
CA LEU A 91 -5.76 -14.30 -10.33
C LEU A 91 -6.09 -15.80 -10.40
N SER A 92 -5.08 -16.68 -10.27
CA SER A 92 -5.32 -18.13 -10.22
C SER A 92 -6.08 -18.57 -8.97
N SER A 93 -5.93 -17.86 -7.85
CA SER A 93 -6.57 -18.18 -6.57
C SER A 93 -8.01 -17.68 -6.47
N VAL A 94 -8.38 -16.63 -7.20
CA VAL A 94 -9.75 -16.07 -7.20
C VAL A 94 -10.74 -16.96 -7.99
N GLY A 95 -10.25 -17.98 -8.69
CA GLY A 95 -11.08 -19.00 -9.35
C GLY A 95 -11.88 -18.47 -10.55
N ARG A 96 -12.91 -19.22 -10.96
CA ARG A 96 -13.88 -18.78 -12.00
C ARG A 96 -14.81 -17.71 -11.43
N PHE A 97 -14.27 -16.53 -11.18
CA PHE A 97 -15.09 -15.35 -10.96
C PHE A 97 -15.82 -15.04 -12.30
N PRO A 98 -17.10 -14.66 -12.31
CA PRO A 98 -17.91 -14.56 -13.53
C PRO A 98 -17.52 -13.39 -14.46
N VAL A 99 -16.38 -12.75 -14.20
CA VAL A 99 -15.87 -11.62 -14.97
C VAL A 99 -14.41 -11.88 -15.34
N ASP A 100 -14.07 -11.53 -16.57
CA ASP A 100 -12.71 -11.63 -17.08
C ASP A 100 -11.88 -10.45 -16.56
N ILE A 101 -10.75 -10.73 -15.89
CA ILE A 101 -9.85 -9.73 -15.32
C ILE A 101 -8.56 -9.71 -16.15
N VAL A 102 -8.46 -8.74 -17.06
CA VAL A 102 -7.28 -8.56 -17.92
C VAL A 102 -6.46 -7.38 -17.43
N ILE A 103 -5.47 -7.65 -16.57
CA ILE A 103 -4.60 -6.59 -16.01
C ILE A 103 -3.81 -5.91 -17.12
N ARG A 104 -4.13 -4.64 -17.39
CA ARG A 104 -3.39 -3.76 -18.30
C ARG A 104 -2.17 -3.18 -17.62
N TYR A 105 -1.06 -3.90 -17.70
CA TYR A 105 0.17 -3.53 -17.00
C TYR A 105 0.74 -2.19 -17.46
N GLU A 106 0.56 -1.84 -18.72
CA GLU A 106 0.92 -0.57 -19.32
C GLU A 106 0.27 0.63 -18.61
N GLU A 107 -0.98 0.50 -18.15
CA GLU A 107 -1.70 1.59 -17.46
C GLU A 107 -1.30 1.71 -15.99
N ILE A 108 -0.93 0.60 -15.34
CA ILE A 108 -0.63 0.60 -13.90
C ILE A 108 0.87 0.77 -13.60
N THR A 109 1.75 0.43 -14.55
CA THR A 109 3.21 0.47 -14.34
C THR A 109 3.71 1.84 -13.90
N PRO A 110 3.26 2.98 -14.46
CA PRO A 110 3.70 4.29 -13.99
C PRO A 110 3.35 4.56 -12.52
N ILE A 111 2.13 4.22 -12.10
CA ILE A 111 1.65 4.41 -10.72
C ILE A 111 2.40 3.47 -9.77
N ARG A 112 2.50 2.19 -10.15
CA ARG A 112 3.20 1.16 -9.38
C ARG A 112 4.68 1.50 -9.20
N THR A 113 5.32 2.03 -10.23
CA THR A 113 6.71 2.49 -10.18
C THR A 113 6.88 3.58 -9.12
N ARG A 114 6.01 4.61 -9.12
CA ARG A 114 6.04 5.67 -8.11
C ARG A 114 5.86 5.11 -6.70
N ARG A 115 4.89 4.20 -6.53
CA ARG A 115 4.59 3.58 -5.24
C ARG A 115 5.76 2.73 -4.72
N ILE A 116 6.38 1.93 -5.59
CA ILE A 116 7.57 1.14 -5.26
C ILE A 116 8.70 2.05 -4.82
N LYS A 117 9.02 3.09 -5.59
CA LYS A 117 10.11 4.03 -5.27
C LYS A 117 9.88 4.72 -3.93
N LEU A 118 8.68 5.27 -3.74
CA LEU A 118 8.30 5.97 -2.51
C LEU A 118 8.38 5.07 -1.28
N LEU A 119 7.80 3.86 -1.36
CA LEU A 119 7.83 2.89 -0.26
C LEU A 119 9.25 2.41 0.04
N HIS A 120 10.04 2.15 -1.01
CA HIS A 120 11.43 1.73 -0.87
C HIS A 120 12.27 2.80 -0.18
N ASP A 121 12.19 4.05 -0.62
CA ASP A 121 12.97 5.14 -0.03
C ASP A 121 12.59 5.40 1.42
N ALA A 122 11.30 5.37 1.73
CA ALA A 122 10.84 5.45 3.12
C ALA A 122 11.36 4.29 3.97
N ALA A 123 11.27 3.06 3.45
CA ALA A 123 11.77 1.88 4.15
C ALA A 123 13.29 1.95 4.37
N ARG A 124 14.04 2.39 3.37
CA ARG A 124 15.49 2.58 3.45
C ARG A 124 15.85 3.62 4.51
N LYS A 125 15.16 4.77 4.54
CA LYS A 125 15.37 5.82 5.56
C LYS A 125 15.16 5.28 6.98
N ILE A 126 14.05 4.56 7.20
CA ILE A 126 13.73 3.95 8.50
C ILE A 126 14.74 2.86 8.89
N LEU A 127 15.14 2.03 7.93
CA LEU A 127 16.08 0.93 8.19
C LEU A 127 17.51 1.45 8.45
N ALA A 128 17.93 2.51 7.78
CA ALA A 128 19.22 3.17 8.00
C ALA A 128 19.26 3.88 9.37
N ALA A 129 18.17 4.51 9.80
CA ALA A 129 18.07 5.15 11.12
C ALA A 129 17.97 4.13 12.28
N ARG A 130 17.78 2.85 11.98
CA ARG A 130 17.56 1.79 12.95
C ARG A 130 18.82 1.01 13.25
N ASP A 131 19.51 1.39 14.32
CA ASP A 131 20.66 0.68 14.87
C ASP A 131 20.26 -0.59 15.65
N ALA A 132 21.23 -1.28 16.26
CA ALA A 132 21.00 -2.48 17.07
C ALA A 132 20.03 -2.24 18.23
N ASP A 133 20.17 -1.09 18.88
CA ASP A 133 19.47 -0.78 20.13
C ASP A 133 18.19 0.04 19.91
N ARG A 134 18.03 0.65 18.73
CA ARG A 134 16.86 1.49 18.43
C ARG A 134 15.62 0.68 18.08
N ARG A 135 14.51 1.01 18.74
CA ARG A 135 13.19 0.44 18.45
C ARG A 135 12.69 0.99 17.11
N LEU A 136 11.74 0.29 16.49
CA LEU A 136 11.17 0.72 15.20
C LEU A 136 10.57 2.13 15.28
N ARG A 137 9.87 2.44 16.39
CA ARG A 137 9.24 3.74 16.60
C ARG A 137 10.26 4.87 16.66
N GLU A 138 11.37 4.68 17.38
CA GLU A 138 12.46 5.66 17.46
C GLU A 138 13.11 5.89 16.09
N ALA A 139 13.33 4.84 15.31
CA ALA A 139 13.86 4.97 13.96
C ALA A 139 12.91 5.76 13.04
N MET A 140 11.59 5.61 13.22
CA MET A 140 10.60 6.42 12.49
C MET A 140 10.63 7.89 12.91
N HIS A 141 10.72 8.18 14.22
CA HIS A 141 10.91 9.56 14.73
C HIS A 141 12.19 10.21 14.22
N ALA A 142 13.28 9.47 14.14
CA ALA A 142 14.54 9.97 13.58
C ALA A 142 14.47 10.18 12.06
N SER A 143 13.54 9.50 11.37
CA SER A 143 13.42 9.55 9.92
C SER A 143 12.42 10.59 9.43
N PHE A 144 11.39 10.92 10.21
CA PHE A 144 10.31 11.79 9.74
C PHE A 144 9.76 12.66 10.86
N SER A 145 9.41 13.89 10.52
CA SER A 145 8.44 14.64 11.30
C SER A 145 7.05 14.00 11.21
N ARG A 146 6.16 14.37 12.13
CA ARG A 146 4.76 13.92 12.10
C ARG A 146 4.10 14.22 10.75
N ASP A 147 4.25 15.44 10.25
CA ASP A 147 3.59 15.88 9.02
C ASP A 147 4.21 15.27 7.77
N GLU A 148 5.53 15.08 7.73
CA GLU A 148 6.21 14.36 6.66
C GLU A 148 5.71 12.91 6.56
N PHE A 149 5.56 12.24 7.70
CA PHE A 149 5.07 10.88 7.74
C PHE A 149 3.59 10.77 7.36
N ALA A 150 2.75 11.72 7.82
CA ALA A 150 1.36 11.79 7.40
C ALA A 150 1.25 12.01 5.88
N GLN A 151 2.05 12.91 5.31
CA GLN A 151 2.05 13.19 3.87
C GLN A 151 2.53 11.97 3.07
N LEU A 152 3.58 11.27 3.54
CA LEU A 152 4.06 10.03 2.95
C LEU A 152 2.97 8.95 2.91
N LEU A 153 2.30 8.72 4.04
CA LEU A 153 1.22 7.73 4.12
C LEU A 153 0.04 8.10 3.21
N HIS A 154 -0.35 9.38 3.22
CA HIS A 154 -1.40 9.86 2.34
C HIS A 154 -1.07 9.62 0.88
N GLU A 155 0.15 9.91 0.46
CA GLU A 155 0.61 9.70 -0.92
C GLU A 155 0.63 8.22 -1.30
N LEU A 156 1.10 7.34 -0.41
CA LEU A 156 1.03 5.89 -0.63
C LEU A 156 -0.41 5.38 -0.78
N PHE A 157 -1.34 5.87 0.04
CA PHE A 157 -2.76 5.53 -0.09
C PHE A 157 -3.38 6.08 -1.38
N ARG A 158 -3.03 7.30 -1.77
CA ARG A 158 -3.49 7.93 -3.02
C ARG A 158 -3.04 7.10 -4.22
N LEU A 159 -1.75 6.74 -4.30
CA LEU A 159 -1.21 5.91 -5.37
C LEU A 159 -1.88 4.53 -5.40
N TYR A 160 -2.14 3.91 -4.25
CA TYR A 160 -2.87 2.65 -4.19
C TYR A 160 -4.32 2.78 -4.68
N ALA A 161 -5.00 3.87 -4.36
CA ALA A 161 -6.35 4.15 -4.82
C ALA A 161 -6.40 4.35 -6.35
N GLU A 162 -5.43 5.08 -6.90
CA GLU A 162 -5.30 5.27 -8.36
C GLU A 162 -5.00 3.97 -9.09
N GLU A 163 -4.11 3.14 -8.55
CA GLU A 163 -3.83 1.81 -9.10
C GLU A 163 -5.07 0.92 -9.06
N THR A 164 -5.82 0.93 -7.95
CA THR A 164 -7.08 0.19 -7.80
C THR A 164 -8.13 0.63 -8.83
N ARG A 165 -8.23 1.94 -9.09
CA ARG A 165 -9.11 2.47 -10.15
C ARG A 165 -8.66 1.98 -11.54
N SER A 166 -7.38 2.06 -11.87
CA SER A 166 -6.88 1.57 -13.17
C SER A 166 -7.13 0.07 -13.34
N LEU A 167 -6.97 -0.71 -12.27
CA LEU A 167 -7.28 -2.14 -12.26
C LEU A 167 -8.78 -2.42 -12.39
N SER A 168 -9.66 -1.57 -11.86
CA SER A 168 -11.11 -1.77 -12.03
C SER A 168 -11.55 -1.71 -13.50
N ARG A 169 -10.84 -0.93 -14.34
CA ARG A 169 -11.06 -0.87 -15.80
C ARG A 169 -10.55 -2.11 -16.54
N SER A 170 -9.78 -2.96 -15.86
CA SER A 170 -9.31 -4.26 -16.34
C SER A 170 -10.38 -5.36 -16.22
N VAL A 171 -11.46 -5.10 -15.46
CA VAL A 171 -12.63 -5.99 -15.37
C VAL A 171 -13.51 -5.78 -16.59
N ARG A 172 -13.73 -6.83 -17.38
CA ARG A 172 -14.62 -6.81 -18.54
C ARG A 172 -16.03 -7.17 -18.11
N LEU A 173 -16.95 -6.21 -18.23
CA LEU A 173 -18.39 -6.44 -18.09
C LEU A 173 -19.06 -6.25 -19.47
N PRO A 174 -19.97 -7.13 -19.89
CA PRO A 174 -20.64 -7.02 -21.18
C PRO A 174 -21.68 -5.88 -21.20
N GLY A 175 -21.78 -5.19 -22.35
CA GLY A 175 -22.89 -4.26 -22.65
C GLY A 175 -23.00 -3.06 -21.70
N PRO A 176 -24.23 -2.63 -21.32
CA PRO A 176 -24.45 -1.41 -20.53
C PRO A 176 -23.86 -1.48 -19.11
N LEU A 177 -23.47 -2.66 -18.63
CA LEU A 177 -22.76 -2.85 -17.35
C LEU A 177 -21.38 -2.19 -17.34
N ALA A 178 -20.80 -1.90 -18.51
CA ALA A 178 -19.54 -1.16 -18.61
C ALA A 178 -19.63 0.28 -18.04
N LEU A 179 -20.80 0.94 -18.16
CA LEU A 179 -21.03 2.26 -17.57
C LEU A 179 -21.12 2.18 -16.04
N LEU A 180 -21.79 1.14 -15.54
CA LEU A 180 -21.85 0.86 -14.11
C LEU A 180 -20.45 0.61 -13.51
N ARG A 181 -19.57 -0.06 -14.26
CA ARG A 181 -18.17 -0.27 -13.85
C ARG A 181 -17.43 1.04 -13.60
N GLU A 182 -17.52 2.02 -14.51
CA GLU A 182 -16.79 3.29 -14.35
C GLU A 182 -17.36 4.10 -13.18
N LEU A 183 -18.68 4.08 -12.98
CA LEU A 183 -19.30 4.71 -11.80
C LEU A 183 -18.84 4.06 -10.50
N ILE A 184 -18.81 2.73 -10.44
CA ILE A 184 -18.30 1.98 -9.28
C ILE A 184 -16.81 2.28 -9.04
N ALA A 185 -16.00 2.28 -10.09
CA ALA A 185 -14.57 2.59 -10.03
C ALA A 185 -14.30 3.99 -9.50
N GLN A 186 -15.07 4.97 -9.97
CA GLN A 186 -14.96 6.36 -9.55
C GLN A 186 -15.41 6.52 -8.09
N GLU A 187 -16.52 5.90 -7.69
CA GLU A 187 -16.97 6.00 -6.31
C GLU A 187 -16.02 5.28 -5.34
N LEU A 188 -15.47 4.14 -5.74
CA LEU A 188 -14.41 3.47 -4.99
C LEU A 188 -13.20 4.39 -4.81
N LEU A 189 -12.72 5.04 -5.88
CA LEU A 189 -11.63 6.01 -5.78
C LEU A 189 -11.99 7.14 -4.80
N ASN A 190 -13.17 7.75 -4.95
CA ASN A 190 -13.62 8.85 -4.10
C ASN A 190 -13.67 8.45 -2.62
N VAL A 191 -14.16 7.25 -2.30
CA VAL A 191 -14.17 6.72 -0.94
C VAL A 191 -12.75 6.48 -0.42
N MET A 192 -11.89 5.84 -1.21
CA MET A 192 -10.50 5.60 -0.84
C MET A 192 -9.75 6.91 -0.54
N LEU A 193 -9.92 7.95 -1.38
CA LEU A 193 -9.30 9.25 -1.18
C LEU A 193 -9.83 9.98 0.06
N ARG A 194 -11.15 9.93 0.31
CA ARG A 194 -11.76 10.47 1.55
C ARG A 194 -11.21 9.80 2.81
N VAL A 195 -10.94 8.50 2.76
CA VAL A 195 -10.38 7.75 3.90
C VAL A 195 -8.87 8.00 4.06
N ALA A 196 -8.15 8.24 2.96
CA ALA A 196 -6.69 8.27 2.95
C ALA A 196 -6.10 9.34 3.87
N ARG A 197 -6.57 10.60 3.78
CA ARG A 197 -6.01 11.72 4.55
C ARG A 197 -6.24 11.58 6.06
N PRO A 198 -7.49 11.40 6.56
CA PRO A 198 -7.72 11.28 8.00
C PRO A 198 -7.00 10.07 8.62
N LEU A 199 -6.93 8.95 7.90
CA LEU A 199 -6.22 7.77 8.39
C LEU A 199 -4.70 7.99 8.45
N ALA A 200 -4.12 8.65 7.45
CA ALA A 200 -2.69 8.96 7.45
C ALA A 200 -2.31 9.85 8.65
N GLU A 201 -3.14 10.85 8.95
CA GLU A 201 -2.97 11.73 10.12
C GLU A 201 -3.09 10.95 11.43
N GLU A 202 -4.13 10.13 11.59
CA GLU A 202 -4.33 9.29 12.79
C GLU A 202 -3.15 8.33 13.04
N ILE A 203 -2.63 7.71 11.98
CA ILE A 203 -1.47 6.81 12.09
C ILE A 203 -0.21 7.59 12.45
N ALA A 204 0.00 8.76 11.84
CA ALA A 204 1.12 9.63 12.16
C ALA A 204 1.07 10.10 13.62
N ASP A 205 -0.09 10.49 14.12
CA ASP A 205 -0.28 10.87 15.51
C ASP A 205 0.05 9.72 16.46
N ARG A 206 -0.46 8.52 16.20
CA ARG A 206 -0.17 7.35 17.07
C ARG A 206 1.30 6.92 17.04
N THR A 207 1.96 7.08 15.89
CA THR A 207 3.32 6.58 15.69
C THR A 207 4.35 7.60 16.15
N LEU A 208 4.11 8.88 15.88
CA LEU A 208 5.01 9.99 16.06
C LEU A 208 4.54 11.00 17.11
N HIS A 209 3.55 10.66 17.96
CA HIS A 209 3.24 11.45 19.14
C HIS A 209 4.54 11.72 19.92
N PRO A 210 4.82 12.98 20.34
CA PRO A 210 6.01 13.30 21.11
C PRO A 210 6.21 12.29 22.24
N LEU A 211 7.39 11.67 22.25
CA LEU A 211 7.85 10.87 23.38
C LEU A 211 7.90 11.81 24.58
N ALA A 212 7.31 11.41 25.71
CA ALA A 212 7.38 12.22 26.92
C ALA A 212 8.86 12.57 27.22
N PRO A 213 9.19 13.83 27.49
CA PRO A 213 10.55 14.22 27.82
C PRO A 213 10.94 13.56 29.14
N GLY A 214 11.81 12.54 29.11
CA GLY A 214 12.25 11.88 30.35
C GLY A 214 12.92 10.51 30.27
N ALA A 215 13.12 9.90 29.09
CA ALA A 215 13.71 8.55 28.99
C ALA A 215 15.19 8.52 28.55
N HIS A 216 15.92 9.64 28.66
CA HIS A 216 17.38 9.60 28.71
C HIS A 216 17.84 9.72 30.15
N LYS A 217 18.08 8.58 30.81
CA LYS A 217 19.09 8.55 31.88
C LYS A 217 20.45 8.62 31.18
N PRO A 218 21.27 9.66 31.40
CA PRO A 218 22.68 9.56 31.11
C PRO A 218 23.28 8.49 32.03
N MET A 219 24.11 7.61 31.47
CA MET A 219 25.12 6.91 32.26
C MET A 219 26.19 7.90 32.69
#